data_AF-A0AAC9YM90-F1
#
_entry.id   AF-A0AAC9YM90-F1
#
_cell.length_a   1.000
_cell.length_b   1.000
_cell.length_c   1.000
_cell.angle_alpha   90.00
_cell.angle_beta   90.00
_cell.angle_gamma   90.00
#
_symmetry.space_group_name_H-M   'P 1'
#
loop_
_entity.id
_entity.type
_entity.pdbx_description
1 polymer ?
#
loop_
_entity_poly.entity_id
_entity_poly.type
_entity_poly.pdbx_seq_one_letter_code
_entity_poly.pdbx_strand_id
1 'polypeptide(L)'
;MVALVGLAASPLTPRIGLAAAAIPQPAHIVIVVEENRSENGIIGNKSAPFITALAAHGANMTQSYAETHPSEPNYLALFAGNTFGVTKDLCPINAGAAPNLGSELLAAGHTFVGFAEGLPTVGSPVCTAGKYARKHVPWANFTNVPAANSMPFSAFPMGNYASLPTVSFVIPNNDNNMHDGSIAQADAWLNRQLSGYANWATANNSLLIVTFDEDDNGSRNQIPTVFYGAHVRPGSYSEQINHYNVLSTVEQMYGLPKTGYAASAAPITDIWG
;
A
#
# COMPACT_ATOMS: atom_id res chain seq x y z
N MET A 1 27.27 -58.21 44.24
CA MET A 1 26.59 -58.24 42.93
C MET A 1 25.91 -56.89 42.75
N VAL A 2 26.55 -55.96 42.02
CA VAL A 2 26.06 -54.57 41.86
C VAL A 2 25.30 -54.50 40.55
N ALA A 3 24.01 -54.15 40.59
CA ALA A 3 23.16 -54.02 39.42
C ALA A 3 23.37 -52.65 38.76
N LEU A 4 23.83 -52.64 37.51
CA LEU A 4 23.82 -51.44 36.66
C LEU A 4 22.41 -51.24 36.10
N VAL A 5 21.79 -50.11 36.40
CA VAL A 5 20.58 -49.64 35.73
C VAL A 5 21.01 -48.81 34.52
N GLY A 6 20.82 -49.35 33.32
CA GLY A 6 21.04 -48.62 32.07
C GLY A 6 19.88 -47.65 31.80
N LEU A 7 20.17 -46.36 31.74
CA LEU A 7 19.23 -45.35 31.25
C LEU A 7 19.16 -45.46 29.72
N ALA A 8 18.00 -45.89 29.20
CA ALA A 8 17.71 -45.83 27.78
C ALA A 8 17.44 -44.37 27.37
N ALA A 9 18.26 -43.83 26.46
CA ALA A 9 18.02 -42.52 25.87
C ALA A 9 16.93 -42.63 24.79
N SER A 10 15.81 -41.93 24.98
CA SER A 10 14.77 -41.83 23.96
C SER A 10 15.27 -41.02 22.76
N PRO A 11 15.04 -41.47 21.51
CA PRO A 11 15.43 -40.71 20.32
C PRO A 11 14.58 -39.43 20.23
N LEU A 12 15.25 -38.28 20.08
CA LEU A 12 14.61 -37.00 19.82
C LEU A 12 14.01 -37.02 18.41
N THR A 13 12.70 -36.89 18.29
CA THR A 13 12.03 -36.62 17.02
C THR A 13 12.50 -35.27 16.47
N PRO A 14 12.88 -35.18 15.18
CA PRO A 14 13.22 -33.90 14.57
C PRO A 14 11.99 -33.00 14.61
N ARG A 15 12.09 -31.86 15.31
CA ARG A 15 11.08 -30.81 15.18
C ARG A 15 11.23 -30.21 13.79
N ILE A 16 10.26 -30.44 12.92
CA ILE A 16 10.13 -29.70 11.67
C ILE A 16 9.86 -28.25 12.08
N GLY A 17 10.90 -27.42 12.00
CA GLY A 17 10.74 -25.98 12.12
C GLY A 17 10.09 -25.47 10.84
N LEU A 18 8.83 -25.07 10.91
CA LEU A 18 8.24 -24.21 9.89
C LEU A 18 9.00 -22.89 9.94
N ALA A 19 9.93 -22.68 9.00
CA ALA A 19 10.48 -21.35 8.76
C ALA A 19 9.33 -20.50 8.23
N ALA A 20 9.11 -19.33 8.85
CA ALA A 20 8.21 -18.33 8.28
C ALA A 20 8.67 -18.04 6.84
N ALA A 21 7.72 -17.96 5.90
CA ALA A 21 8.04 -17.52 4.55
C ALA A 21 8.71 -16.14 4.64
N ALA A 22 9.87 -15.97 4.01
CA ALA A 22 10.51 -14.67 3.95
C ALA A 22 9.61 -13.71 3.18
N ILE A 23 9.45 -12.48 3.68
CA ILE A 23 8.76 -11.43 2.93
C ILE A 23 9.55 -11.21 1.62
N PRO A 24 8.91 -11.24 0.44
CA PRO A 24 9.59 -11.05 -0.83
C PRO A 24 10.15 -9.64 -0.94
N GLN A 25 11.10 -9.44 -1.85
CA GLN A 25 11.59 -8.11 -2.23
C GLN A 25 11.20 -7.86 -3.70
N PRO A 26 10.01 -7.29 -3.97
CA PRO A 26 9.59 -6.99 -5.32
C PRO A 26 10.55 -6.01 -6.02
N ALA A 27 10.76 -6.18 -7.31
CA ALA A 27 11.47 -5.22 -8.15
C ALA A 27 10.69 -3.88 -8.23
N HIS A 28 9.36 -3.97 -8.32
CA HIS A 28 8.46 -2.83 -8.37
C HIS A 28 7.23 -3.07 -7.49
N ILE A 29 6.87 -2.07 -6.69
CA ILE A 29 5.59 -1.99 -5.99
C ILE A 29 4.82 -0.79 -6.54
N VAL A 30 3.56 -0.99 -6.91
CA VAL A 30 2.61 0.11 -7.16
C VAL A 30 1.55 0.08 -6.07
N ILE A 31 1.43 1.17 -5.32
CA ILE A 31 0.40 1.38 -4.31
C ILE A 31 -0.62 2.35 -4.89
N VAL A 32 -1.87 1.92 -4.93
CA VAL A 32 -3.01 2.74 -5.37
C VAL A 32 -3.88 3.01 -4.17
N VAL A 33 -4.29 4.26 -3.99
CA VAL A 33 -5.17 4.66 -2.91
C VAL A 33 -6.45 5.24 -3.52
N GLU A 34 -7.55 4.51 -3.31
CA GLU A 34 -8.93 4.94 -3.58
C GLU A 34 -9.52 5.57 -2.31
N GLU A 35 -10.76 6.05 -2.33
CA GLU A 35 -11.29 6.82 -1.22
C GLU A 35 -12.71 6.51 -0.74
N ASN A 36 -12.93 6.76 0.56
CA ASN A 36 -14.23 6.90 1.22
C ASN A 36 -15.20 5.73 0.98
N ARG A 37 -14.70 4.49 1.06
CA ARG A 37 -15.51 3.28 0.86
C ARG A 37 -15.11 2.19 1.83
N SER A 38 -16.11 1.56 2.42
CA SER A 38 -15.91 0.39 3.29
C SER A 38 -15.61 -0.90 2.51
N GLU A 39 -14.93 -1.84 3.17
CA GLU A 39 -14.65 -3.21 2.66
C GLU A 39 -15.92 -3.85 2.06
N ASN A 40 -17.00 -3.87 2.83
CA ASN A 40 -18.29 -4.46 2.41
C ASN A 40 -19.00 -3.65 1.30
N GLY A 41 -18.61 -2.38 1.09
CA GLY A 41 -19.12 -1.54 0.02
C GLY A 41 -18.47 -1.83 -1.34
N ILE A 42 -17.27 -2.43 -1.35
CA ILE A 42 -16.46 -2.64 -2.56
C ILE A 42 -16.30 -4.12 -2.89
N ILE A 43 -15.83 -4.94 -1.95
CA ILE A 43 -15.52 -6.34 -2.24
C ILE A 43 -16.81 -7.13 -2.49
N GLY A 44 -16.95 -7.68 -3.70
CA GLY A 44 -18.16 -8.37 -4.15
C GLY A 44 -19.21 -7.45 -4.77
N ASN A 45 -18.98 -6.14 -4.81
CA ASN A 45 -19.89 -5.19 -5.45
C ASN A 45 -19.83 -5.35 -6.99
N LYS A 46 -20.99 -5.48 -7.64
CA LYS A 46 -21.10 -5.60 -9.10
C LYS A 46 -20.64 -4.34 -9.86
N SER A 47 -20.59 -3.21 -9.18
CA SER A 47 -20.01 -1.97 -9.71
C SER A 47 -18.49 -1.88 -9.53
N ALA A 48 -17.86 -2.81 -8.80
CA ALA A 48 -16.40 -2.89 -8.65
C ALA A 48 -15.84 -4.26 -9.13
N PRO A 49 -16.12 -4.69 -10.37
CA PRO A 49 -15.70 -6.00 -10.85
C PRO A 49 -14.18 -6.18 -10.90
N PHE A 50 -13.39 -5.14 -11.20
CA PHE A 50 -11.94 -5.25 -11.26
C PHE A 50 -11.33 -5.41 -9.87
N ILE A 51 -11.69 -4.55 -8.91
CA ILE A 51 -11.20 -4.67 -7.52
C ILE A 51 -11.64 -6.01 -6.91
N THR A 52 -12.89 -6.44 -7.16
CA THR A 52 -13.38 -7.75 -6.70
C THR A 52 -12.58 -8.90 -7.31
N ALA A 53 -12.19 -8.81 -8.59
CA ALA A 53 -11.34 -9.81 -9.23
C ALA A 53 -9.93 -9.84 -8.63
N LEU A 54 -9.34 -8.67 -8.33
CA LEU A 54 -8.06 -8.59 -7.63
C LEU A 54 -8.15 -9.27 -6.26
N ALA A 55 -9.21 -9.01 -5.48
CA ALA A 55 -9.41 -9.63 -4.17
C ALA A 55 -9.60 -11.15 -4.25
N ALA A 56 -10.30 -11.65 -5.28
CA ALA A 56 -10.52 -13.08 -5.47
C ALA A 56 -9.26 -13.86 -5.89
N HIS A 57 -8.29 -13.18 -6.51
CA HIS A 57 -7.07 -13.78 -7.05
C HIS A 57 -5.78 -13.25 -6.41
N GLY A 58 -5.90 -12.45 -5.37
CA GLY A 58 -4.82 -11.93 -4.54
C GLY A 58 -5.10 -12.19 -3.07
N ALA A 59 -4.35 -11.53 -2.19
CA ALA A 59 -4.59 -11.57 -0.75
C ALA A 59 -5.50 -10.41 -0.36
N ASN A 60 -6.74 -10.74 0.02
CA ASN A 60 -7.71 -9.78 0.53
C ASN A 60 -7.60 -9.67 2.05
N MET A 61 -7.25 -8.48 2.56
CA MET A 61 -7.11 -8.20 3.98
C MET A 61 -8.47 -7.79 4.55
N THR A 62 -9.28 -8.77 4.91
CA THR A 62 -10.69 -8.59 5.32
C THR A 62 -10.87 -7.80 6.62
N GLN A 63 -9.80 -7.56 7.38
CA GLN A 63 -9.80 -6.78 8.62
C GLN A 63 -8.77 -5.64 8.54
N SER A 64 -8.76 -4.90 7.42
CA SER A 64 -7.99 -3.66 7.26
C SER A 64 -8.78 -2.43 7.74
N TYR A 65 -8.12 -1.51 8.44
CA TYR A 65 -8.72 -0.31 9.01
C TYR A 65 -7.89 0.93 8.74
N ALA A 66 -8.55 2.04 8.43
CA ALA A 66 -7.93 3.34 8.36
C ALA A 66 -7.76 3.98 9.75
N GLU A 67 -6.85 4.94 9.88
CA GLU A 67 -6.46 5.49 11.17
C GLU A 67 -7.49 6.48 11.72
N THR A 68 -8.10 7.28 10.84
CA THR A 68 -8.96 8.39 11.26
C THR A 68 -9.85 8.92 10.13
N HIS A 69 -10.57 10.00 10.42
CA HIS A 69 -11.20 10.89 9.44
C HIS A 69 -10.71 12.33 9.68
N PRO A 70 -10.49 13.16 8.65
CA PRO A 70 -10.75 12.93 7.21
C PRO A 70 -9.57 12.26 6.45
N SER A 71 -9.65 12.20 5.12
CA SER A 71 -8.71 11.57 4.19
C SER A 71 -7.22 11.86 4.41
N GLU A 72 -6.83 13.15 4.44
CA GLU A 72 -5.42 13.56 4.39
C GLU A 72 -4.49 12.92 5.45
N PRO A 73 -4.86 12.83 6.75
CA PRO A 73 -4.04 12.14 7.74
C PRO A 73 -3.82 10.65 7.43
N ASN A 74 -4.73 9.96 6.73
CA ASN A 74 -4.54 8.55 6.35
C ASN A 74 -3.47 8.39 5.26
N TYR A 75 -3.39 9.31 4.30
CA TYR A 75 -2.30 9.37 3.33
C TYR A 75 -0.93 9.59 4.01
N LEU A 76 -0.89 10.47 5.01
CA LEU A 76 0.33 10.70 5.81
C LEU A 76 0.68 9.47 6.66
N ALA A 77 -0.31 8.78 7.22
CA ALA A 77 -0.11 7.55 7.97
C ALA A 77 0.52 6.45 7.11
N LEU A 78 -0.02 6.22 5.91
CA LEU A 78 0.51 5.23 4.97
C LEU A 78 1.90 5.58 4.41
N PHE A 79 2.20 6.87 4.23
CA PHE A 79 3.47 7.29 3.61
C PHE A 79 4.60 7.56 4.61
N ALA A 80 4.28 8.04 5.81
CA ALA A 80 5.24 8.54 6.78
C ALA A 80 4.97 8.05 8.21
N GLY A 81 4.13 7.02 8.37
CA GLY A 81 3.90 6.39 9.67
C GLY A 81 3.34 7.33 10.73
N ASN A 82 2.76 8.48 10.35
CA ASN A 82 2.30 9.49 11.29
C ASN A 82 1.27 10.41 10.64
N THR A 83 0.18 10.73 11.36
CA THR A 83 -0.82 11.70 10.91
C THR A 83 -0.39 13.15 11.11
N PHE A 84 0.72 13.38 11.84
CA PHE A 84 1.23 14.69 12.27
C PHE A 84 0.20 15.54 13.02
N GLY A 85 -0.79 14.90 13.66
CA GLY A 85 -1.87 15.59 14.37
C GLY A 85 -2.85 16.32 13.45
N VAL A 86 -2.82 16.04 12.15
CA VAL A 86 -3.75 16.59 11.17
C VAL A 86 -5.14 16.03 11.44
N THR A 87 -6.11 16.93 11.60
CA THR A 87 -7.50 16.59 11.96
C THR A 87 -8.51 17.19 10.97
N LYS A 88 -8.03 17.83 9.91
CA LYS A 88 -8.80 18.49 8.86
C LYS A 88 -7.98 18.44 7.57
N ASP A 89 -8.67 18.46 6.44
CA ASP A 89 -8.01 18.67 5.15
C ASP A 89 -7.44 20.08 5.06
N LEU A 90 -6.15 20.18 4.81
CA LEU A 90 -5.38 21.42 4.70
C LEU A 90 -4.51 21.36 3.46
N CYS A 91 -4.34 22.49 2.78
CA CYS A 91 -3.31 22.56 1.75
C CYS A 91 -2.66 23.95 1.71
N PRO A 92 -1.32 24.03 1.83
CA PRO A 92 -0.39 22.90 2.04
C PRO A 92 -0.30 22.45 3.51
N ILE A 93 0.06 21.19 3.72
CA ILE A 93 0.74 20.74 4.94
C ILE A 93 2.25 20.84 4.72
N ASN A 94 2.98 21.17 5.79
CA ASN A 94 4.44 21.14 5.82
C ASN A 94 4.92 20.17 6.91
N ALA A 95 5.33 18.97 6.50
CA ALA A 95 5.91 17.95 7.36
C ALA A 95 7.45 18.05 7.45
N GLY A 96 8.04 19.10 6.87
CA GLY A 96 9.49 19.37 6.93
C GLY A 96 10.31 18.24 6.31
N ALA A 97 11.36 17.82 7.00
CA ALA A 97 12.21 16.69 6.61
C ALA A 97 11.99 15.46 7.51
N ALA A 98 10.77 15.30 8.03
CA ALA A 98 10.43 14.11 8.80
C ALA A 98 10.66 12.84 7.94
N PRO A 99 11.10 11.72 8.56
CA PRO A 99 11.22 10.45 7.86
C PRO A 99 9.92 10.05 7.17
N ASN A 100 10.05 9.42 6.01
CA ASN A 100 8.96 8.91 5.19
C ASN A 100 9.50 7.91 4.18
N LEU A 101 8.61 7.07 3.66
CA LEU A 101 8.94 5.98 2.74
C LEU A 101 9.78 6.44 1.54
N GLY A 102 9.41 7.57 0.93
CA GLY A 102 10.14 8.11 -0.21
C GLY A 102 11.58 8.48 0.13
N SER A 103 11.79 9.17 1.25
CA SER A 103 13.12 9.57 1.71
C SER A 103 13.99 8.37 2.13
N GLU A 104 13.39 7.35 2.75
CA GLU A 104 14.10 6.15 3.20
C GLU A 104 14.54 5.27 2.04
N LEU A 105 13.66 5.09 1.04
CA LEU A 105 14.02 4.41 -0.20
C LEU A 105 15.22 5.09 -0.87
N LEU A 106 15.16 6.41 -1.03
CA LEU A 106 16.24 7.18 -1.66
C LEU A 106 17.55 7.07 -0.87
N ALA A 107 17.49 7.13 0.47
CA ALA A 107 18.67 6.97 1.33
C ALA A 107 19.28 5.56 1.27
N ALA A 108 18.46 4.53 1.02
CA ALA A 108 18.90 3.15 0.84
C ALA A 108 19.37 2.82 -0.60
N GLY A 109 19.34 3.80 -1.52
CA GLY A 109 19.72 3.59 -2.93
C GLY A 109 18.61 2.97 -3.79
N HIS A 110 17.39 2.90 -3.27
CA HIS A 110 16.18 2.56 -4.03
C HIS A 110 15.55 3.81 -4.66
N THR A 111 14.51 3.61 -5.47
CA THR A 111 13.84 4.71 -6.18
C THR A 111 12.36 4.83 -5.81
N PHE A 112 11.86 6.06 -5.82
CA PHE A 112 10.47 6.41 -5.51
C PHE A 112 9.92 7.41 -6.52
N VAL A 113 8.71 7.19 -7.05
CA VAL A 113 7.94 8.21 -7.78
C VAL A 113 6.46 8.08 -7.44
N GLY A 114 5.79 9.20 -7.18
CA GLY A 114 4.35 9.25 -7.10
C GLY A 114 3.74 9.80 -8.40
N PHE A 115 2.72 9.12 -8.90
CA PHE A 115 2.00 9.45 -10.13
C PHE A 115 0.58 9.89 -9.77
N ALA A 116 0.25 11.16 -9.99
CA ALA A 116 -1.08 11.69 -9.65
C ALA A 116 -1.86 12.14 -10.90
N GLU A 117 -3.10 11.67 -11.02
CA GLU A 117 -3.97 12.02 -12.14
C GLU A 117 -4.37 13.50 -12.07
N GLY A 118 -4.20 14.21 -13.18
CA GLY A 118 -4.52 15.64 -13.26
C GLY A 118 -3.49 16.56 -12.60
N LEU A 119 -2.37 16.04 -12.08
CA LEU A 119 -1.25 16.89 -11.67
C LEU A 119 -0.78 17.72 -12.89
N PRO A 120 -0.78 19.07 -12.83
CA PRO A 120 -0.59 19.88 -14.03
C PRO A 120 0.81 19.76 -14.64
N THR A 121 1.83 19.71 -13.79
CA THR A 121 3.24 19.63 -14.16
C THR A 121 3.99 18.88 -13.07
N VAL A 122 5.15 18.33 -13.43
CA VAL A 122 6.06 17.67 -12.47
C VAL A 122 6.33 18.61 -11.29
N GLY A 123 6.15 18.10 -10.07
CA GLY A 123 6.41 18.83 -8.84
C GLY A 123 5.44 19.97 -8.53
N SER A 124 4.31 20.08 -9.23
CA SER A 124 3.38 21.19 -9.03
C SER A 124 2.89 21.28 -7.57
N PRO A 125 3.01 22.45 -6.91
CA PRO A 125 2.56 22.63 -5.52
C PRO A 125 1.09 23.04 -5.41
N VAL A 126 0.37 23.16 -6.54
CA VAL A 126 -1.03 23.62 -6.53
C VAL A 126 -1.88 22.71 -5.66
N CYS A 127 -2.79 23.30 -4.89
CA CYS A 127 -3.68 22.51 -4.05
C CYS A 127 -4.72 21.74 -4.86
N THR A 128 -5.20 22.32 -5.95
CA THR A 128 -6.16 21.69 -6.86
C THR A 128 -5.88 22.09 -8.32
N ALA A 129 -6.27 21.23 -9.25
CA ALA A 129 -6.32 21.53 -10.67
C ALA A 129 -7.35 20.63 -11.37
N GLY A 130 -8.47 21.19 -11.80
CA GLY A 130 -9.60 20.37 -12.24
C GLY A 130 -10.05 19.46 -11.10
N LYS A 131 -9.86 18.14 -11.28
CA LYS A 131 -10.20 17.10 -10.29
C LYS A 131 -9.02 16.59 -9.45
N TYR A 132 -7.81 17.05 -9.75
CA TYR A 132 -6.64 16.77 -8.94
C TYR A 132 -6.75 17.48 -7.58
N ALA A 133 -6.39 16.78 -6.50
CA ALA A 133 -6.32 17.32 -5.15
C ALA A 133 -4.99 16.93 -4.48
N ARG A 134 -4.17 17.92 -4.12
CA ARG A 134 -2.84 17.70 -3.49
C ARG A 134 -2.92 17.05 -2.12
N LYS A 135 -4.05 17.17 -1.41
CA LYS A 135 -4.25 16.53 -0.10
C LYS A 135 -4.13 14.99 -0.16
N HIS A 136 -4.32 14.37 -1.33
CA HIS A 136 -4.14 12.93 -1.56
C HIS A 136 -2.70 12.55 -1.94
N VAL A 137 -1.79 13.53 -1.97
CA VAL A 137 -0.42 13.40 -2.49
C VAL A 137 0.57 13.61 -1.35
N PRO A 138 0.76 12.60 -0.46
CA PRO A 138 1.44 12.82 0.81
C PRO A 138 2.90 13.25 0.64
N TRP A 139 3.59 12.73 -0.38
CA TRP A 139 4.99 13.07 -0.64
C TRP A 139 5.23 14.56 -0.93
N ALA A 140 4.22 15.28 -1.42
CA ALA A 140 4.35 16.71 -1.69
C ALA A 140 4.44 17.55 -0.40
N ASN A 141 4.12 16.98 0.77
CA ASN A 141 4.19 17.66 2.07
C ASN A 141 5.59 17.62 2.71
N PHE A 142 6.56 16.95 2.09
CA PHE A 142 7.90 16.72 2.63
C PHE A 142 8.99 17.39 1.78
N THR A 143 9.93 18.05 2.44
CA THR A 143 11.07 18.74 1.81
C THR A 143 12.22 17.80 1.45
N ASN A 144 12.26 16.61 2.03
CA ASN A 144 13.26 15.56 1.78
C ASN A 144 12.81 14.55 0.71
N VAL A 145 11.69 14.80 0.02
CA VAL A 145 11.30 14.09 -1.21
C VAL A 145 11.46 15.07 -2.38
N PRO A 146 12.26 14.75 -3.41
CA PRO A 146 12.46 15.67 -4.53
C PRO A 146 11.14 15.94 -5.26
N ALA A 147 10.87 17.21 -5.60
CA ALA A 147 9.68 17.58 -6.36
C ALA A 147 9.60 16.88 -7.73
N ALA A 148 10.75 16.52 -8.32
CA ALA A 148 10.84 15.73 -9.55
C ALA A 148 10.21 14.32 -9.42
N ASN A 149 10.07 13.80 -8.21
CA ASN A 149 9.45 12.50 -7.95
C ASN A 149 7.92 12.58 -7.86
N SER A 150 7.33 13.78 -8.02
CA SER A 150 5.89 13.98 -8.15
C SER A 150 5.53 14.18 -9.63
N MET A 151 5.09 13.12 -10.28
CA MET A 151 4.85 13.07 -11.72
C MET A 151 3.35 13.09 -12.04
N PRO A 152 2.93 13.71 -13.15
CA PRO A 152 1.60 13.49 -13.70
C PRO A 152 1.39 12.03 -14.05
N PHE A 153 0.18 11.49 -13.81
CA PHE A 153 -0.13 10.09 -14.14
C PHE A 153 0.05 9.76 -15.64
N SER A 154 -0.01 10.75 -16.53
CA SER A 154 0.32 10.58 -17.95
C SER A 154 1.76 10.11 -18.22
N ALA A 155 2.66 10.22 -17.24
CA ALA A 155 4.01 9.68 -17.28
C ALA A 155 4.14 8.24 -16.75
N PHE A 156 3.05 7.64 -16.24
CA PHE A 156 3.06 6.25 -15.81
C PHE A 156 3.38 5.34 -17.00
N PRO A 157 4.38 4.43 -16.90
CA PRO A 157 4.95 3.73 -18.06
C PRO A 157 4.07 2.55 -18.49
N MET A 158 2.85 2.82 -18.94
CA MET A 158 1.93 1.81 -19.45
C MET A 158 2.57 1.01 -20.59
N GLY A 159 2.63 -0.31 -20.42
CA GLY A 159 3.27 -1.23 -21.37
C GLY A 159 4.80 -1.34 -21.25
N ASN A 160 5.45 -0.56 -20.37
CA ASN A 160 6.87 -0.67 -20.06
C ASN A 160 7.11 -0.68 -18.53
N TYR A 161 6.46 -1.61 -17.83
CA TYR A 161 6.47 -1.64 -16.37
C TYR A 161 7.84 -1.94 -15.75
N ALA A 162 8.78 -2.53 -16.51
CA ALA A 162 10.16 -2.73 -16.07
C ALA A 162 10.94 -1.43 -15.83
N SER A 163 10.44 -0.27 -16.31
CA SER A 163 11.03 1.03 -16.03
C SER A 163 10.44 1.73 -14.81
N LEU A 164 9.55 1.07 -14.06
CA LEU A 164 9.01 1.64 -12.83
C LEU A 164 10.11 1.83 -11.77
N PRO A 165 9.95 2.78 -10.86
CA PRO A 165 10.73 2.84 -9.63
C PRO A 165 10.58 1.57 -8.77
N THR A 166 11.40 1.47 -7.72
CA THR A 166 11.27 0.43 -6.69
C THR A 166 9.88 0.48 -6.04
N VAL A 167 9.44 1.67 -5.61
CA VAL A 167 8.08 1.88 -5.11
C VAL A 167 7.45 3.08 -5.81
N SER A 168 6.21 2.90 -6.26
CA SER A 168 5.41 3.96 -6.86
C SER A 168 4.06 4.09 -6.15
N PHE A 169 3.58 5.33 -6.04
CA PHE A 169 2.19 5.60 -5.69
C PHE A 169 1.42 6.00 -6.95
N VAL A 170 0.17 5.59 -7.06
CA VAL A 170 -0.79 6.06 -8.06
C VAL A 170 -1.97 6.66 -7.32
N ILE A 171 -2.23 7.94 -7.57
CA ILE A 171 -3.32 8.70 -6.97
C ILE A 171 -4.29 9.11 -8.08
N PRO A 172 -5.45 8.41 -8.23
CA PRO A 172 -6.50 8.86 -9.13
C PRO A 172 -7.06 10.21 -8.66
N ASN A 173 -7.67 10.95 -9.58
CA ASN A 173 -8.30 12.23 -9.22
C ASN A 173 -9.67 11.99 -8.54
N ASN A 174 -10.32 13.05 -8.05
CA ASN A 174 -11.58 12.92 -7.29
C ASN A 174 -12.73 12.22 -8.04
N ASP A 175 -12.70 12.22 -9.37
CA ASP A 175 -13.71 11.52 -10.18
C ASP A 175 -13.42 10.01 -10.30
N ASN A 176 -12.16 9.60 -10.15
CA ASN A 176 -11.70 8.24 -10.38
C ASN A 176 -11.18 7.54 -9.13
N ASN A 177 -11.13 8.21 -7.97
CA ASN A 177 -10.78 7.63 -6.67
C ASN A 177 -12.02 7.29 -5.82
N MET A 178 -13.23 7.38 -6.38
CA MET A 178 -14.53 7.20 -5.70
C MET A 178 -14.97 8.29 -4.70
N HIS A 179 -14.20 9.39 -4.53
CA HIS A 179 -14.62 10.50 -3.65
C HIS A 179 -15.83 11.26 -4.23
N ASP A 180 -15.70 11.82 -5.44
CA ASP A 180 -16.78 12.54 -6.14
C ASP A 180 -17.47 11.66 -7.19
N GLY A 181 -16.75 10.65 -7.69
CA GLY A 181 -17.21 9.73 -8.72
C GLY A 181 -17.97 8.51 -8.20
N SER A 182 -18.56 7.76 -9.13
CA SER A 182 -19.20 6.48 -8.81
C SER A 182 -18.20 5.33 -8.71
N ILE A 183 -18.54 4.30 -7.94
CA ILE A 183 -17.75 3.05 -7.85
C ILE A 183 -17.47 2.48 -9.25
N ALA A 184 -18.47 2.42 -10.12
CA ALA A 184 -18.33 1.89 -11.47
C ALA A 184 -17.36 2.69 -12.35
N GLN A 185 -17.30 4.00 -12.16
CA GLN A 185 -16.40 4.86 -12.91
C GLN A 185 -14.95 4.66 -12.47
N ALA A 186 -14.70 4.68 -11.16
CA ALA A 186 -13.38 4.47 -10.58
C ALA A 186 -12.85 3.06 -10.87
N ASP A 187 -13.65 2.02 -10.66
CA ASP A 187 -13.25 0.64 -10.99
C ASP A 187 -12.93 0.47 -12.48
N ALA A 188 -13.73 1.07 -13.37
CA ALA A 188 -13.44 1.06 -14.80
C ALA A 188 -12.15 1.83 -15.13
N TRP A 189 -11.84 2.92 -14.41
CA TRP A 189 -10.57 3.63 -14.55
C TRP A 189 -9.40 2.76 -14.10
N LEU A 190 -9.47 2.17 -12.91
CA LEU A 190 -8.46 1.24 -12.40
C LEU A 190 -8.21 0.09 -13.37
N ASN A 191 -9.28 -0.52 -13.88
CA ASN A 191 -9.17 -1.60 -14.86
C ASN A 191 -8.44 -1.14 -16.12
N ARG A 192 -8.79 0.01 -16.69
CA ARG A 192 -8.12 0.52 -17.90
C ARG A 192 -6.65 0.85 -17.66
N GLN A 193 -6.32 1.45 -16.53
CA GLN A 193 -4.98 1.99 -16.28
C GLN A 193 -4.02 0.97 -15.68
N LEU A 194 -4.53 0.06 -14.85
CA LEU A 194 -3.71 -0.79 -13.99
C LEU A 194 -3.87 -2.29 -14.22
N SER A 195 -4.87 -2.77 -14.98
CA SER A 195 -4.96 -4.21 -15.29
C SER A 195 -3.71 -4.71 -16.02
N GLY A 196 -3.12 -3.90 -16.90
CA GLY A 196 -1.86 -4.22 -17.56
C GLY A 196 -0.71 -4.43 -16.58
N TYR A 197 -0.59 -3.55 -15.57
CA TYR A 197 0.42 -3.70 -14.52
C TYR A 197 0.12 -4.88 -13.61
N ALA A 198 -1.13 -5.04 -13.16
CA ALA A 198 -1.56 -6.15 -12.32
C ALA A 198 -1.19 -7.50 -12.96
N ASN A 199 -1.56 -7.69 -14.24
CA ASN A 199 -1.23 -8.90 -14.99
C ASN A 199 0.28 -9.10 -15.11
N TRP A 200 1.02 -8.04 -15.46
CA TRP A 200 2.47 -8.11 -15.58
C TRP A 200 3.15 -8.44 -14.24
N ALA A 201 2.65 -7.89 -13.13
CA ALA A 201 3.22 -8.05 -11.81
C ALA A 201 3.26 -9.51 -11.34
N THR A 202 2.23 -10.30 -11.69
CA THR A 202 2.18 -11.74 -11.38
C THR A 202 3.35 -12.55 -11.93
N ALA A 203 3.92 -12.12 -13.06
CA ALA A 203 5.00 -12.81 -13.75
C ALA A 203 6.38 -12.16 -13.58
N ASN A 204 6.47 -11.00 -12.92
CA ASN A 204 7.69 -10.15 -12.95
C ASN A 204 8.14 -9.63 -11.58
N ASN A 205 8.19 -10.50 -10.55
CA ASN A 205 8.61 -10.15 -9.18
C ASN A 205 8.12 -8.76 -8.75
N SER A 206 6.84 -8.46 -8.96
CA SER A 206 6.29 -7.13 -8.73
C SER A 206 4.94 -7.25 -8.04
N LEU A 207 4.54 -6.16 -7.39
CA LEU A 207 3.39 -6.13 -6.49
C LEU A 207 2.50 -4.93 -6.82
N LEU A 208 1.20 -5.17 -6.85
CA LEU A 208 0.15 -4.16 -6.80
C LEU A 208 -0.49 -4.22 -5.42
N ILE A 209 -0.61 -3.08 -4.76
CA ILE A 209 -1.39 -2.91 -3.53
C ILE A 209 -2.50 -1.92 -3.85
N VAL A 210 -3.76 -2.34 -3.70
CA VAL A 210 -4.92 -1.45 -3.81
C VAL A 210 -5.50 -1.29 -2.41
N THR A 211 -5.54 -0.07 -1.91
CA THR A 211 -6.09 0.25 -0.59
C THR A 211 -6.97 1.51 -0.67
N PHE A 212 -7.63 1.86 0.43
CA PHE A 212 -8.47 3.05 0.54
C PHE A 212 -8.00 3.90 1.71
N ASP A 213 -8.14 5.22 1.60
CA ASP A 213 -7.72 6.14 2.66
C ASP A 213 -8.53 5.96 3.96
N GLU A 214 -9.85 5.90 3.85
CA GLU A 214 -10.85 5.74 4.90
C GLU A 214 -12.16 5.17 4.34
N ASP A 215 -13.06 4.73 5.23
CA ASP A 215 -14.38 4.24 4.85
C ASP A 215 -15.41 5.37 4.65
N ASP A 216 -16.67 5.01 4.46
CA ASP A 216 -17.79 5.94 4.27
C ASP A 216 -18.32 6.58 5.57
N ASN A 217 -17.44 6.90 6.53
CA ASN A 217 -17.73 7.37 7.91
C ASN A 217 -18.39 6.31 8.80
N GLY A 218 -18.11 5.04 8.53
CA GLY A 218 -18.50 3.92 9.36
C GLY A 218 -17.77 3.95 10.70
N SER A 219 -18.43 3.47 11.75
CA SER A 219 -17.86 3.48 13.11
C SER A 219 -16.61 2.63 13.29
N ARG A 220 -16.29 1.76 12.31
CA ARG A 220 -15.12 0.89 12.32
C ARG A 220 -13.98 1.41 11.47
N ASN A 221 -14.22 2.34 10.54
CA ASN A 221 -13.26 2.77 9.53
C ASN A 221 -12.62 1.60 8.75
N GLN A 222 -13.45 0.61 8.38
CA GLN A 222 -12.96 -0.65 7.78
C GLN A 222 -12.87 -0.54 6.27
N ILE A 223 -11.65 -0.61 5.74
CA ILE A 223 -11.33 -0.30 4.35
C ILE A 223 -10.95 -1.55 3.53
N PRO A 224 -11.13 -1.53 2.20
CA PRO A 224 -10.52 -2.51 1.33
C PRO A 224 -9.01 -2.39 1.32
N THR A 225 -8.32 -3.54 1.36
CA THR A 225 -6.87 -3.62 1.12
C THR A 225 -6.54 -4.97 0.49
N VAL A 226 -6.03 -4.92 -0.74
CA VAL A 226 -5.72 -6.10 -1.55
C VAL A 226 -4.27 -6.05 -2.01
N PHE A 227 -3.54 -7.13 -1.77
CA PHE A 227 -2.22 -7.37 -2.34
C PHE A 227 -2.38 -8.32 -3.54
N TYR A 228 -1.76 -7.98 -4.67
CA TYR A 228 -1.87 -8.75 -5.91
C TYR A 228 -0.57 -8.71 -6.69
N GLY A 229 -0.02 -9.86 -7.09
CA GLY A 229 1.22 -9.89 -7.86
C GLY A 229 2.03 -11.15 -7.62
N ALA A 230 3.32 -11.09 -7.98
CA ALA A 230 4.24 -12.19 -7.74
C ALA A 230 4.37 -12.48 -6.24
N HIS A 231 4.53 -13.76 -5.90
CA HIS A 231 4.70 -14.25 -4.53
C HIS A 231 3.50 -14.04 -3.59
N VAL A 232 2.40 -13.46 -4.07
CA VAL A 232 1.17 -13.36 -3.29
C VAL A 232 0.43 -14.69 -3.37
N ARG A 233 0.06 -15.22 -2.20
CA ARG A 233 -0.85 -16.36 -2.07
C ARG A 233 -2.28 -15.85 -2.06
N PRO A 234 -3.11 -16.26 -3.03
CA PRO A 234 -4.50 -15.84 -3.06
C PRO A 234 -5.26 -16.36 -1.84
N GLY A 235 -6.07 -15.51 -1.22
CA GLY A 235 -6.84 -15.87 -0.05
C GLY A 235 -7.48 -14.68 0.67
N SER A 236 -8.32 -14.99 1.65
CA SER A 236 -8.87 -14.00 2.58
C SER A 236 -8.17 -14.11 3.92
N TYR A 237 -7.60 -13.00 4.37
CA TYR A 237 -6.80 -12.92 5.58
C TYR A 237 -7.54 -12.04 6.59
N SER A 238 -7.72 -12.56 7.81
CA SER A 238 -8.50 -11.89 8.87
C SER A 238 -7.63 -11.34 10.00
N GLU A 239 -6.30 -11.32 9.81
CA GLU A 239 -5.43 -10.55 10.68
C GLU A 239 -5.81 -9.07 10.62
N GLN A 240 -5.79 -8.41 11.77
CA GLN A 240 -6.11 -6.99 11.84
C GLN A 240 -4.91 -6.18 11.41
N ILE A 241 -5.10 -5.33 10.39
CA ILE A 241 -4.07 -4.45 9.86
C ILE A 241 -4.60 -3.03 9.72
N ASN A 242 -3.68 -2.08 9.57
CA ASN A 242 -3.97 -0.70 9.22
C ASN A 242 -2.90 -0.14 8.27
N HIS A 243 -2.92 1.17 8.01
CA HIS A 243 -1.97 1.84 7.11
C HIS A 243 -0.53 1.65 7.57
N TYR A 244 -0.28 1.63 8.88
CA TYR A 244 1.05 1.40 9.43
C TYR A 244 1.55 -0.03 9.21
N ASN A 245 0.68 -1.04 9.21
CA ASN A 245 1.08 -2.41 8.86
C ASN A 245 1.48 -2.51 7.38
N VAL A 246 0.75 -1.85 6.48
CA VAL A 246 1.11 -1.80 5.05
C VAL A 246 2.47 -1.12 4.85
N LEU A 247 2.69 0.04 5.48
CA LEU A 247 3.98 0.74 5.45
C LEU A 247 5.11 -0.13 6.02
N SER A 248 4.93 -0.70 7.22
CA SER A 248 5.88 -1.58 7.88
C SER A 248 6.27 -2.79 7.03
N THR A 249 5.32 -3.30 6.24
CA THR A 249 5.56 -4.38 5.29
C THR A 249 6.47 -3.93 4.16
N VAL A 250 6.19 -2.79 3.53
CA VAL A 250 7.02 -2.25 2.43
C VAL A 250 8.42 -1.87 2.92
N GLU A 251 8.54 -1.22 4.08
CA GLU A 251 9.82 -0.91 4.71
C GLU A 251 10.63 -2.19 4.97
N GLN A 252 9.97 -3.25 5.47
CA GLN A 252 10.61 -4.53 5.73
C GLN A 252 11.10 -5.23 4.45
N MET A 253 10.38 -5.12 3.32
CA MET A 253 10.76 -5.70 2.02
C MET A 253 12.12 -5.18 1.53
N TYR A 254 12.44 -3.93 1.82
CA TYR A 254 13.67 -3.27 1.37
C TYR A 254 14.69 -3.03 2.49
N GLY A 255 14.45 -3.58 3.69
CA GLY A 255 15.34 -3.41 4.84
C GLY A 255 15.49 -1.96 5.29
N LEU A 256 14.46 -1.14 5.09
CA LEU A 256 14.43 0.25 5.49
C LEU A 256 14.27 0.37 7.02
N PRO A 257 14.68 1.50 7.62
CA PRO A 257 14.18 1.87 8.93
C PRO A 257 12.66 1.92 8.89
N LYS A 258 11.99 1.54 9.99
CA LYS A 258 10.54 1.68 10.08
C LYS A 258 10.19 3.04 10.65
N THR A 259 9.44 3.85 9.91
CA THR A 259 9.13 5.23 10.28
C THR A 259 7.88 5.31 11.16
N GLY A 260 7.92 6.19 12.18
CA GLY A 260 6.74 6.54 12.98
C GLY A 260 6.08 5.34 13.65
N TYR A 261 4.75 5.26 13.58
CA TYR A 261 3.96 4.17 14.12
C TYR A 261 4.15 2.84 13.37
N ALA A 262 4.70 2.85 12.14
CA ALA A 262 5.03 1.61 11.43
C ALA A 262 6.12 0.79 12.13
N ALA A 263 6.98 1.43 12.94
CA ALA A 263 7.98 0.75 13.76
C ALA A 263 7.38 -0.23 14.79
N SER A 264 6.14 0.03 15.22
CA SER A 264 5.41 -0.81 16.17
C SER A 264 4.35 -1.70 15.51
N ALA A 265 4.10 -1.50 14.21
CA ALA A 265 3.17 -2.32 13.43
C ALA A 265 3.89 -3.56 12.89
N ALA A 266 3.31 -4.74 13.12
CA ALA A 266 3.87 -5.98 12.58
C ALA A 266 3.74 -5.97 11.03
N PRO A 267 4.79 -6.35 10.29
CA PRO A 267 4.66 -6.51 8.85
C PRO A 267 3.78 -7.73 8.54
N ILE A 268 3.06 -7.67 7.42
CA ILE A 268 2.22 -8.75 6.90
C ILE A 268 3.14 -9.84 6.37
N THR A 269 2.97 -11.09 6.84
CA THR A 269 3.94 -12.18 6.56
C THR A 269 3.31 -13.48 6.04
N ASP A 270 2.01 -13.69 6.23
CA ASP A 270 1.32 -14.94 5.93
C ASP A 270 0.73 -15.00 4.51
N ILE A 271 0.73 -13.87 3.79
CA ILE A 271 0.27 -13.76 2.39
C ILE A 271 1.31 -14.19 1.35
N TRP A 272 2.53 -14.55 1.77
CA TRP A 272 3.65 -14.78 0.86
C TRP A 272 3.96 -16.26 0.58
N GLY A 273 4.34 -16.55 -0.67
CA GLY A 273 5.22 -17.65 -1.06
C GLY A 273 4.67 -18.53 -2.17
#